data_AF-A0A846KPU6-F1
#
_entry.id   AF-A0A846KPU6-F1
#
_cell.length_a   1.000
_cell.length_b   1.000
_cell.length_c   1.000
_cell.angle_alpha   90.00
_cell.angle_beta   90.00
_cell.angle_gamma   90.00
#
_symmetry.space_group_name_H-M   'P 1'
#
loop_
_entity.id
_entity.type
_entity.pdbx_description
1 polymer ?
#
loop_
_entity_poly.entity_id
_entity_poly.type
_entity_poly.pdbx_seq_one_letter_code
_entity_poly.pdbx_strand_id
1 'polypeptide(L)'
;NGMAYEFLDPNQIKKIQNLGYDFLAFNYRAVVKSEGKPSQKGLIEDGKSVIKYADSLGYDDLYIQAHSLGGALATKAVAQLKDERPNIYKKIKLIVDRTFASIKAVLKTYNIFRIIKWIVIKILNFTNWNIKVKKDWEKIDIKKCLFYAPKDEVIEEKSALFRKVKNTTDENQLVELKNYGHCENLTTSDLKKAISIVC
;
A
#
# COMPACT_ATOMS: atom_id res chain seq x y z
N ASN A 1 -11.19 -18.52 -6.16
CA ASN A 1 -10.96 -17.26 -6.90
C ASN A 1 -11.21 -16.11 -5.95
N GLY A 2 -10.18 -15.32 -5.62
CA GLY A 2 -10.32 -14.21 -4.66
C GLY A 2 -11.11 -13.06 -5.29
N MET A 3 -12.05 -12.49 -4.53
CA MET A 3 -12.94 -11.40 -4.97
C MET A 3 -12.45 -9.99 -4.59
N ALA A 4 -11.18 -9.85 -4.21
CA ALA A 4 -10.60 -8.54 -3.94
C ALA A 4 -10.06 -7.96 -5.25
N TYR A 5 -10.84 -7.08 -5.87
CA TYR A 5 -10.44 -6.31 -7.04
C TYR A 5 -10.67 -4.83 -6.74
N GLU A 6 -9.62 -4.05 -6.91
CA GLU A 6 -9.73 -2.60 -7.09
C GLU A 6 -9.79 -2.38 -8.60
N PHE A 7 -10.91 -1.85 -9.09
CA PHE A 7 -11.01 -1.51 -10.50
C PHE A 7 -10.13 -0.30 -10.78
N LEU A 8 -9.17 -0.47 -11.68
CA LEU A 8 -8.41 0.66 -12.21
C LEU A 8 -9.37 1.59 -12.94
N ASP A 9 -9.67 2.74 -12.35
CA ASP A 9 -10.44 3.80 -12.98
C ASP A 9 -9.62 4.39 -14.15
N PRO A 10 -10.09 4.29 -15.41
CA PRO A 10 -9.39 4.86 -16.55
C PRO A 10 -9.12 6.36 -16.42
N ASN A 11 -9.99 7.09 -15.69
CA ASN A 11 -9.76 8.51 -15.43
C ASN A 11 -8.56 8.74 -14.52
N GLN A 12 -8.30 7.83 -13.58
CA GLN A 12 -7.14 7.91 -12.71
C GLN A 12 -5.84 7.70 -13.49
N ILE A 13 -5.84 6.74 -14.42
CA ILE A 13 -4.71 6.50 -15.34
C ILE A 13 -4.45 7.76 -16.18
N LYS A 14 -5.51 8.34 -16.77
CA LYS A 14 -5.38 9.54 -17.60
C LYS A 14 -4.86 10.75 -16.82
N LYS A 15 -5.28 10.93 -15.55
CA LYS A 15 -4.73 11.99 -14.68
C LYS A 15 -3.21 11.83 -14.50
N ILE A 16 -2.73 10.61 -14.25
CA ILE A 16 -1.30 10.34 -14.05
C ILE A 16 -0.51 10.56 -15.35
N GLN A 17 -1.03 10.09 -16.49
CA GLN A 17 -0.41 10.32 -17.79
C GLN A 17 -0.35 11.81 -18.16
N ASN A 18 -1.41 12.57 -17.86
CA ASN A 18 -1.43 14.02 -18.05
C ASN A 18 -0.43 14.77 -17.15
N LEU A 19 0.08 14.14 -16.09
CA LEU A 19 1.18 14.68 -15.26
C LEU A 19 2.56 14.33 -15.82
N GLY A 20 2.64 13.62 -16.94
CA GLY A 20 3.91 13.26 -17.60
C GLY A 20 4.52 11.93 -17.13
N TYR A 21 3.73 11.07 -16.48
CA TYR A 21 4.20 9.77 -15.98
C TYR A 21 3.65 8.61 -16.82
N ASP A 22 4.54 7.66 -17.14
CA ASP A 22 4.10 6.34 -17.60
C ASP A 22 3.44 5.57 -16.45
N PHE A 23 2.47 4.71 -16.80
CA PHE A 23 1.66 4.01 -15.83
C PHE A 23 1.76 2.50 -16.00
N LEU A 24 2.21 1.82 -14.94
CA LEU A 24 2.24 0.36 -14.85
C LEU A 24 1.28 -0.11 -13.77
N ALA A 25 0.34 -0.97 -14.14
CA ALA A 25 -0.50 -1.69 -13.20
C ALA A 25 -0.47 -3.20 -13.46
N PHE A 26 -0.71 -3.98 -12.41
CA PHE A 26 -0.60 -5.42 -12.45
C PHE A 26 -1.61 -6.08 -11.51
N ASN A 27 -1.83 -7.37 -11.73
CA ASN A 27 -2.61 -8.22 -10.83
C ASN A 27 -1.68 -9.11 -10.00
N TYR A 28 -1.86 -9.11 -8.69
CA TYR A 28 -1.22 -10.09 -7.81
C TYR A 28 -1.60 -11.53 -8.20
N ARG A 29 -0.77 -12.51 -7.81
CA ARG A 29 -1.09 -13.93 -7.98
C ARG A 29 -2.48 -14.28 -7.45
N ALA A 30 -3.19 -15.16 -8.14
CA ALA A 30 -4.57 -15.57 -7.86
C ALA A 30 -5.65 -14.48 -8.00
N VAL A 31 -5.32 -13.34 -8.63
CA VAL A 31 -6.26 -12.26 -8.96
C VAL A 31 -6.48 -12.21 -10.47
N VAL A 32 -7.75 -12.19 -10.89
CA VAL A 32 -8.19 -12.27 -12.30
C VAL A 32 -7.55 -13.45 -13.04
N LYS A 33 -6.60 -13.21 -13.95
CA LYS A 33 -5.90 -14.21 -14.77
C LYS A 33 -4.50 -14.56 -14.23
N SER A 34 -4.03 -13.89 -13.18
CA SER A 34 -2.71 -14.18 -12.60
C SER A 34 -2.73 -15.52 -11.88
N GLU A 35 -1.84 -16.43 -12.27
CA GLU A 35 -1.74 -17.78 -11.71
C GLU A 35 -1.16 -17.80 -10.28
N GLY A 36 -1.15 -18.99 -9.65
CA GLY A 36 -0.56 -19.23 -8.34
C GLY A 36 -1.55 -19.21 -7.18
N LYS A 37 -1.02 -19.34 -5.95
CA LYS A 37 -1.82 -19.30 -4.71
C LYS A 37 -1.45 -18.09 -3.87
N PRO A 38 -2.42 -17.39 -3.29
CA PRO A 38 -2.14 -16.21 -2.49
C PRO A 38 -1.47 -16.63 -1.18
N SER A 39 -0.38 -15.96 -0.83
CA SER A 39 0.27 -16.05 0.48
C SER A 39 0.93 -14.70 0.76
N GLN A 40 1.09 -14.32 2.04
CA GLN A 40 1.75 -13.04 2.37
C GLN A 40 3.12 -12.92 1.69
N LYS A 41 3.96 -13.97 1.76
CA LYS A 41 5.27 -13.98 1.09
C LYS A 41 5.12 -13.83 -0.42
N GLY A 42 4.25 -14.61 -1.05
CA GLY A 42 4.03 -14.56 -2.50
C GLY A 42 3.57 -13.19 -2.98
N LEU A 43 2.65 -12.55 -2.27
CA LEU A 43 2.16 -11.22 -2.63
C LEU A 43 3.27 -10.15 -2.50
N ILE A 44 4.14 -10.25 -1.50
CA ILE A 44 5.30 -9.36 -1.37
C ILE A 44 6.29 -9.59 -2.52
N GLU A 45 6.54 -10.84 -2.92
CA GLU A 45 7.38 -11.17 -4.08
C GLU A 45 6.80 -10.64 -5.39
N ASP A 46 5.47 -10.66 -5.57
CA ASP A 46 4.81 -10.07 -6.74
C ASP A 46 5.10 -8.56 -6.81
N GLY A 47 4.93 -7.84 -5.69
CA GLY A 47 5.26 -6.41 -5.61
C GLY A 47 6.73 -6.13 -5.93
N LYS A 48 7.66 -6.92 -5.39
CA LYS A 48 9.10 -6.79 -5.73
C LYS A 48 9.37 -7.08 -7.21
N SER A 49 8.66 -8.04 -7.81
CA SER A 49 8.85 -8.42 -9.21
C SER A 49 8.43 -7.30 -10.15
N VAL A 50 7.33 -6.61 -9.86
CA VAL A 50 6.86 -5.47 -10.64
C VAL A 50 7.82 -4.29 -10.54
N ILE A 51 8.35 -4.00 -9.36
CA ILE A 51 9.35 -2.94 -9.18
C ILE A 51 10.62 -3.24 -9.99
N LYS A 52 11.10 -4.50 -9.95
CA LYS A 52 12.26 -4.94 -10.74
C LYS A 52 11.98 -4.88 -12.24
N TYR A 53 10.76 -5.22 -12.67
CA TYR A 53 10.35 -5.10 -14.06
C TYR A 53 10.34 -3.63 -14.51
N ALA A 54 9.76 -2.73 -13.72
CA ALA A 54 9.78 -1.30 -14.01
C ALA A 54 11.20 -0.72 -14.10
N ASP A 55 12.11 -1.10 -13.19
CA ASP A 55 13.53 -0.73 -13.27
C ASP A 55 14.19 -1.22 -14.56
N SER A 56 13.86 -2.45 -14.99
CA SER A 56 14.43 -3.03 -16.23
C SER A 56 13.99 -2.31 -17.51
N LEU A 57 12.94 -1.49 -17.46
CA LEU A 57 12.51 -0.63 -18.58
C LEU A 57 13.38 0.62 -18.72
N GLY A 58 14.31 0.88 -17.79
CA GLY A 58 15.28 1.97 -17.89
C GLY A 58 14.85 3.29 -17.26
N TYR A 59 13.82 3.30 -16.41
CA TYR A 59 13.40 4.51 -15.69
C TYR A 59 14.37 4.90 -14.57
N ASP A 60 14.56 6.20 -14.38
CA ASP A 60 15.40 6.77 -13.32
C ASP A 60 14.66 6.87 -11.98
N ASP A 61 13.37 7.18 -12.00
CA ASP A 61 12.50 7.28 -10.83
C ASP A 61 11.32 6.32 -10.91
N LEU A 62 11.04 5.63 -9.79
CA LEU A 62 9.96 4.63 -9.69
C LEU A 62 8.95 5.04 -8.63
N TYR A 63 7.81 5.57 -9.05
CA TYR A 63 6.72 5.98 -8.16
C TYR A 63 5.81 4.79 -7.87
N ILE A 64 5.74 4.38 -6.60
CA ILE A 64 4.87 3.30 -6.15
C ILE A 64 3.69 3.90 -5.43
N GLN A 65 2.54 4.01 -6.12
CA GLN A 65 1.26 4.34 -5.50
C GLN A 65 0.57 3.05 -5.09
N ALA A 66 0.22 2.92 -3.81
CA ALA A 66 -0.38 1.69 -3.28
C ALA A 66 -1.47 1.97 -2.24
N HIS A 67 -2.67 1.49 -2.53
CA HIS A 67 -3.87 1.72 -1.73
C HIS A 67 -4.20 0.52 -0.82
N SER A 68 -4.77 0.76 0.37
CA SER A 68 -5.33 -0.26 1.25
C SER A 68 -4.37 -1.44 1.51
N LEU A 69 -4.75 -2.69 1.19
CA LEU A 69 -3.89 -3.87 1.27
C LEU A 69 -2.60 -3.73 0.43
N GLY A 70 -2.70 -3.13 -0.75
CA GLY A 70 -1.56 -2.81 -1.60
C GLY A 70 -0.54 -1.95 -0.87
N GLY A 71 -0.98 -0.96 -0.08
CA GLY A 71 -0.10 -0.12 0.74
C GLY A 71 0.75 -0.92 1.74
N ALA A 72 0.12 -1.89 2.41
CA ALA A 72 0.79 -2.78 3.34
C ALA A 72 1.82 -3.69 2.65
N LEU A 73 1.46 -4.24 1.48
CA LEU A 73 2.32 -5.11 0.67
C LEU A 73 3.50 -4.35 0.05
N ALA A 74 3.23 -3.18 -0.55
CA ALA A 74 4.23 -2.31 -1.15
C ALA A 74 5.25 -1.83 -0.10
N THR A 75 4.79 -1.41 1.08
CA THR A 75 5.70 -1.03 2.18
C THR A 75 6.64 -2.18 2.53
N LYS A 76 6.14 -3.42 2.62
CA LYS A 76 6.98 -4.59 2.88
C LYS A 76 7.95 -4.90 1.74
N ALA A 77 7.48 -4.85 0.49
CA ALA A 77 8.31 -5.09 -0.68
C ALA A 77 9.47 -4.09 -0.76
N VAL A 78 9.18 -2.80 -0.60
CA VAL A 78 10.18 -1.72 -0.61
C VAL A 78 11.18 -1.86 0.55
N ALA A 79 10.70 -2.15 1.76
CA ALA A 79 11.56 -2.36 2.92
C ALA A 79 12.52 -3.56 2.78
N GLN A 80 12.12 -4.61 2.04
CA GLN A 80 12.98 -5.75 1.71
C GLN A 80 14.00 -5.40 0.61
N LEU A 81 13.56 -4.66 -0.42
CA LEU A 81 14.44 -4.21 -1.52
C LEU A 81 15.58 -3.33 -1.04
N LYS A 82 15.42 -2.61 0.09
CA LYS A 82 16.51 -1.86 0.73
C LYS A 82 17.78 -2.68 0.88
N ASP A 83 17.67 -3.94 1.32
CA ASP A 83 18.81 -4.81 1.54
C ASP A 83 19.09 -5.69 0.31
N GLU A 84 18.03 -6.18 -0.37
CA GLU A 84 18.16 -7.12 -1.49
C GLU A 84 18.70 -6.47 -2.78
N ARG A 85 18.32 -5.21 -3.05
CA ARG A 85 18.58 -4.49 -4.30
C ARG A 85 18.73 -2.98 -4.04
N PRO A 86 19.80 -2.54 -3.34
CA PRO A 86 19.95 -1.14 -2.91
C PRO A 86 19.96 -0.13 -4.07
N ASN A 87 20.42 -0.52 -5.27
CA ASN A 87 20.42 0.36 -6.45
C ASN A 87 18.99 0.65 -6.93
N ILE A 88 18.12 -0.36 -6.98
CA ILE A 88 16.70 -0.19 -7.33
C ILE A 88 16.00 0.60 -6.23
N TYR A 89 16.27 0.25 -4.96
CA TYR A 89 15.66 0.89 -3.82
C TYR A 89 15.82 2.42 -3.80
N LYS A 90 17.00 2.94 -4.16
CA LYS A 90 17.27 4.39 -4.20
C LYS A 90 16.43 5.17 -5.22
N LYS A 91 15.95 4.51 -6.28
CA LYS A 91 15.08 5.10 -7.31
C LYS A 91 13.61 5.17 -6.89
N ILE A 92 13.24 4.46 -5.82
CA ILE A 92 11.84 4.31 -5.43
C ILE A 92 11.37 5.58 -4.70
N LYS A 93 10.15 6.00 -5.05
CA LYS A 93 9.37 7.03 -4.37
C LYS A 93 8.05 6.39 -3.92
N LEU A 94 7.84 6.25 -2.62
CA LEU A 94 6.71 5.46 -2.09
C LEU A 94 5.53 6.35 -1.68
N ILE A 95 4.36 6.13 -2.28
CA ILE A 95 3.10 6.81 -1.94
C ILE A 95 2.10 5.76 -1.44
N VAL A 96 1.88 5.75 -0.14
CA VAL A 96 0.93 4.83 0.51
C VAL A 96 -0.37 5.55 0.79
N ASP A 97 -1.48 4.96 0.39
CA ASP A 97 -2.81 5.55 0.51
C ASP A 97 -3.73 4.69 1.38
N ARG A 98 -4.28 5.29 2.44
CA ARG A 98 -5.31 4.70 3.34
C ARG A 98 -5.03 3.24 3.72
N THR A 99 -3.79 2.95 4.11
CA THR A 99 -3.40 1.60 4.55
C THR A 99 -3.54 1.41 6.06
N PHE A 100 -3.56 0.14 6.47
CA PHE A 100 -3.68 -0.28 7.86
C PHE A 100 -2.33 -0.62 8.51
N ALA A 101 -2.30 -0.57 9.83
CA ALA A 101 -1.14 -1.02 10.61
C ALA A 101 -1.02 -2.56 10.64
N SER A 102 -2.15 -3.26 10.69
CA SER A 102 -2.23 -4.72 10.50
C SER A 102 -3.64 -5.21 10.19
N ILE A 103 -3.76 -6.35 9.50
CA ILE A 103 -5.07 -6.99 9.23
C ILE A 103 -5.81 -7.28 10.54
N LYS A 104 -5.09 -7.73 11.58
CA LYS A 104 -5.69 -7.94 12.91
C LYS A 104 -6.25 -6.65 13.52
N ALA A 105 -5.66 -5.49 13.25
CA ALA A 105 -6.16 -4.21 13.75
C ALA A 105 -7.48 -3.84 13.05
N VAL A 106 -7.56 -4.05 11.73
CA VAL A 106 -8.78 -3.85 10.93
C VAL A 106 -9.90 -4.77 11.41
N LEU A 107 -9.66 -6.08 11.53
CA LEU A 107 -10.68 -7.01 12.04
C LEU A 107 -11.16 -6.69 13.47
N LYS A 108 -10.33 -6.01 14.27
CA LYS A 108 -10.73 -5.57 15.60
C LYS A 108 -11.80 -4.47 15.57
N THR A 109 -11.88 -3.71 14.49
CA THR A 109 -12.82 -2.60 14.36
C THR A 109 -14.21 -3.08 13.97
N TYR A 110 -14.29 -4.12 13.12
CA TYR A 110 -15.55 -4.75 12.74
C TYR A 110 -16.28 -5.44 13.91
N ASN A 111 -17.59 -5.22 13.97
CA ASN A 111 -18.51 -5.83 14.94
C ASN A 111 -19.00 -7.20 14.46
N ILE A 112 -18.08 -8.15 14.28
CA ILE A 112 -18.37 -9.55 13.95
C ILE A 112 -18.46 -10.35 15.24
N PHE A 113 -19.32 -11.39 15.27
CA PHE A 113 -19.52 -12.27 16.42
C PHE A 113 -18.18 -12.74 17.01
N ARG A 114 -18.05 -12.66 18.35
CA ARG A 114 -16.78 -12.84 19.06
C ARG A 114 -16.07 -14.15 18.73
N ILE A 115 -16.82 -15.25 18.57
CA ILE A 115 -16.28 -16.57 18.23
C ILE A 115 -15.67 -16.59 16.83
N ILE A 116 -16.35 -16.01 15.84
CA ILE A 116 -15.90 -15.94 14.44
C ILE A 116 -14.64 -15.08 14.37
N LYS A 117 -14.64 -13.92 15.03
CA LYS A 117 -13.49 -13.03 15.11
C LYS A 117 -12.25 -13.73 15.70
N TRP A 118 -12.44 -14.53 16.75
CA TRP A 118 -11.35 -15.30 17.35
C TRP A 118 -10.81 -16.38 16.40
N ILE A 119 -11.69 -17.12 15.71
CA ILE A 119 -11.30 -18.13 14.71
C ILE A 119 -10.50 -17.48 13.57
N VAL A 120 -11.01 -16.39 13.00
CA VAL A 120 -10.33 -15.67 11.90
C VAL A 120 -8.96 -15.16 12.35
N ILE A 121 -8.85 -14.58 13.54
CA ILE A 121 -7.56 -14.13 14.08
C ILE A 121 -6.59 -15.31 14.26
N LYS A 122 -7.07 -16.47 14.73
CA LYS A 122 -6.23 -17.68 14.84
C LYS A 122 -5.75 -18.15 13.48
N ILE A 123 -6.63 -18.21 12.48
CA ILE A 123 -6.28 -18.57 11.11
C ILE A 123 -5.22 -17.62 10.57
N LEU A 124 -5.41 -16.30 10.70
CA LEU A 124 -4.43 -15.31 10.23
C LEU A 124 -3.06 -15.45 10.88
N ASN A 125 -2.99 -15.83 12.16
CA ASN A 125 -1.71 -16.06 12.82
C ASN A 125 -1.08 -17.37 12.34
N PHE A 126 -1.86 -18.44 12.20
CA PHE A 126 -1.39 -19.74 11.72
C PHE A 126 -0.89 -19.68 10.28
N THR A 127 -1.61 -18.97 9.42
CA THR A 127 -1.27 -18.83 8.00
C THR A 127 -0.25 -17.71 7.74
N ASN A 128 0.23 -17.02 8.80
CA ASN A 128 1.13 -15.87 8.72
C ASN A 128 0.61 -14.79 7.75
N TRP A 129 -0.69 -14.50 7.82
CA TRP A 129 -1.36 -13.45 7.04
C TRP A 129 -1.59 -12.16 7.83
N ASN A 130 -1.22 -12.12 9.12
CA ASN A 130 -1.29 -10.88 9.89
C ASN A 130 -0.14 -9.92 9.49
N ILE A 131 -0.30 -9.25 8.35
CA ILE A 131 0.66 -8.30 7.78
C ILE A 131 0.84 -7.13 8.77
N LYS A 132 1.98 -7.06 9.46
CA LYS A 132 2.34 -5.93 10.33
C LYS A 132 3.26 -4.99 9.57
N VAL A 133 2.91 -3.72 9.47
CA VAL A 133 3.57 -2.78 8.53
C VAL A 133 4.51 -1.78 9.21
N LYS A 134 4.27 -1.45 10.50
CA LYS A 134 5.00 -0.39 11.23
C LYS A 134 6.53 -0.46 11.08
N LYS A 135 7.13 -1.63 11.34
CA LYS A 135 8.60 -1.79 11.32
C LYS A 135 9.16 -1.61 9.92
N ASP A 136 8.46 -2.12 8.90
CA ASP A 136 8.86 -1.97 7.51
C ASP A 136 8.77 -0.51 7.07
N TRP A 137 7.69 0.20 7.45
CA TRP A 137 7.57 1.64 7.24
C TRP A 137 8.73 2.41 7.85
N GLU A 138 9.07 2.14 9.11
CA GLU A 138 10.16 2.81 9.83
C GLU A 138 11.55 2.48 9.25
N LYS A 139 11.71 1.31 8.60
CA LYS A 139 12.96 0.90 7.95
C LYS A 139 13.24 1.68 6.65
N ILE A 140 12.20 2.13 5.96
CA ILE A 140 12.31 2.84 4.69
C ILE A 140 12.81 4.28 4.95
N ASP A 141 13.98 4.61 4.43
CA ASP A 141 14.65 5.92 4.53
C ASP A 141 14.68 6.70 3.21
N ILE A 142 14.15 6.13 2.12
CA ILE A 142 13.84 6.90 0.90
C ILE A 142 12.63 7.81 1.10
N LYS A 143 12.43 8.70 0.14
CA LYS A 143 11.28 9.59 0.05
C LYS A 143 9.97 8.78 0.03
N LYS A 144 9.09 9.08 0.98
CA LYS A 144 7.79 8.40 1.15
C LYS A 144 6.72 9.35 1.65
N CYS A 145 5.47 9.05 1.30
CA CYS A 145 4.27 9.78 1.71
C CYS A 145 3.20 8.77 2.17
N LEU A 146 2.43 9.13 3.20
CA LEU A 146 1.31 8.37 3.72
C LEU A 146 0.07 9.25 3.76
N PHE A 147 -0.89 8.95 2.89
CA PHE A 147 -2.24 9.48 3.01
C PHE A 147 -3.06 8.69 4.04
N TYR A 148 -3.85 9.41 4.83
CA TYR A 148 -4.84 8.82 5.72
C TYR A 148 -6.14 9.62 5.66
N ALA A 149 -7.27 8.93 5.80
CA ALA A 149 -8.59 9.55 5.82
C ALA A 149 -9.25 9.25 7.18
N PRO A 150 -9.52 10.27 8.03
CA PRO A 150 -10.18 10.05 9.31
C PRO A 150 -11.60 9.49 9.20
N LYS A 151 -12.26 9.70 8.05
CA LYS A 151 -13.62 9.25 7.76
C LYS A 151 -13.68 7.95 6.94
N ASP A 152 -12.55 7.28 6.76
CA ASP A 152 -12.47 6.00 6.07
C ASP A 152 -13.34 4.94 6.78
N GLU A 153 -14.34 4.43 6.06
CA GLU A 153 -15.34 3.48 6.56
C GLU A 153 -14.82 2.03 6.63
N VAL A 154 -13.69 1.74 5.98
CA VAL A 154 -13.08 0.40 5.94
C VAL A 154 -11.90 0.33 6.91
N ILE A 155 -11.00 1.32 6.82
CA ILE A 155 -9.79 1.43 7.63
C ILE A 155 -10.00 2.53 8.66
N GLU A 156 -10.78 2.21 9.68
CA GLU A 156 -11.01 3.12 10.80
C GLU A 156 -9.69 3.63 11.36
N GLU A 157 -9.67 4.89 11.79
CA GLU A 157 -8.47 5.61 12.19
C GLU A 157 -7.60 4.83 13.20
N LYS A 158 -8.22 4.16 14.19
CA LYS A 158 -7.52 3.35 15.20
C LYS A 158 -6.71 2.17 14.63
N SER A 159 -7.07 1.72 13.43
CA SER A 159 -6.43 0.63 12.70
C SER A 159 -5.48 1.12 11.59
N ALA A 160 -5.60 2.38 11.18
CA ALA A 160 -4.77 2.99 10.14
C ALA A 160 -3.28 2.97 10.51
N LEU A 161 -2.42 2.83 9.50
CA LEU A 161 -0.97 2.86 9.70
C LEU A 161 -0.53 4.19 10.33
N PHE A 162 -1.12 5.30 9.88
CA PHE A 162 -0.88 6.65 10.40
C PHE A 162 -0.84 6.70 11.93
N ARG A 163 -1.85 6.13 12.61
CA ARG A 163 -1.91 6.15 14.08
C ARG A 163 -0.74 5.45 14.76
N LYS A 164 -0.04 4.55 14.08
CA LYS A 164 1.13 3.82 14.59
C LYS A 164 2.46 4.49 14.26
N VAL A 165 2.51 5.36 13.26
CA VAL A 165 3.77 5.94 12.75
C VAL A 165 3.83 7.47 12.89
N LYS A 166 2.73 8.13 13.27
CA LYS A 166 2.65 9.59 13.36
C LYS A 166 3.67 10.25 14.29
N ASN A 167 4.18 9.54 15.29
CA ASN A 167 5.18 10.05 16.22
C ASN A 167 6.62 9.72 15.78
N THR A 168 6.79 8.91 14.73
CA THR A 168 8.09 8.44 14.22
C THR A 168 8.30 8.78 12.75
N THR A 169 7.37 9.52 12.15
CA THR A 169 7.39 9.94 10.75
C THR A 169 7.29 11.45 10.71
N ASP A 170 8.05 12.09 9.82
CA ASP A 170 7.97 13.52 9.55
C ASP A 170 6.53 13.90 9.19
N GLU A 171 6.02 14.96 9.81
CA GLU A 171 4.65 15.44 9.58
C GLU A 171 4.37 15.79 8.11
N ASN A 172 5.39 16.25 7.38
CA ASN A 172 5.28 16.59 5.96
C ASN A 172 5.05 15.34 5.08
N GLN A 173 5.37 14.15 5.59
CA GLN A 173 5.11 12.88 4.91
C GLN A 173 3.72 12.33 5.22
N LEU A 174 2.96 12.96 6.13
CA LEU A 174 1.64 12.50 6.56
C LEU A 174 0.57 13.44 6.02
N VAL A 175 -0.27 12.95 5.13
CA VAL A 175 -1.27 13.77 4.45
C VAL A 175 -2.67 13.34 4.84
N GLU A 176 -3.40 14.25 5.48
CA GLU A 176 -4.82 14.04 5.80
C GLU A 176 -5.69 14.29 4.55
N LEU A 177 -6.53 13.31 4.22
CA LEU A 177 -7.59 13.40 3.23
C LEU A 177 -8.92 13.72 3.92
N LYS A 178 -9.33 14.99 3.86
CA LYS A 178 -10.57 15.44 4.48
C LYS A 178 -11.77 14.99 3.65
N ASN A 179 -12.68 14.25 4.28
CA ASN A 179 -13.94 13.77 3.68
C ASN A 179 -13.79 12.71 2.59
N TYR A 180 -12.74 11.90 2.61
CA TYR A 180 -12.60 10.75 1.71
C TYR A 180 -13.17 9.50 2.39
N GLY A 181 -14.03 8.77 1.69
CA GLY A 181 -14.30 7.35 1.94
C GLY A 181 -13.13 6.47 1.48
N HIS A 182 -13.19 5.15 1.70
CA HIS A 182 -12.09 4.24 1.39
C HIS A 182 -11.83 4.12 -0.12
N CYS A 183 -12.90 3.97 -0.90
CA CYS A 183 -12.83 3.72 -2.34
C CYS A 183 -12.80 4.99 -3.20
N GLU A 184 -12.70 6.18 -2.59
CA GLU A 184 -12.63 7.43 -3.34
C GLU A 184 -11.25 7.62 -3.98
N ASN A 185 -11.21 7.93 -5.28
CA ASN A 185 -9.95 8.15 -5.99
C ASN A 185 -9.28 9.46 -5.59
N LEU A 186 -7.95 9.46 -5.49
CA LEU A 186 -7.17 10.68 -5.31
C LEU A 186 -7.42 11.68 -6.45
N THR A 187 -7.57 12.94 -6.11
CA THR A 187 -7.68 14.02 -7.10
C THR A 187 -6.33 14.31 -7.73
N THR A 188 -6.33 15.06 -8.84
CA THR A 188 -5.07 15.55 -9.44
C THR A 188 -4.28 16.42 -8.46
N SER A 189 -4.96 17.16 -7.58
CA SER A 189 -4.31 17.97 -6.53
C SER A 189 -3.58 17.09 -5.51
N ASP A 190 -4.23 16.01 -5.07
CA ASP A 190 -3.63 15.05 -4.14
C ASP A 190 -2.41 14.37 -4.74
N LEU A 191 -2.52 13.94 -6.01
CA LEU A 191 -1.39 13.34 -6.73
C LEU A 191 -0.22 14.31 -6.85
N LYS A 192 -0.46 15.57 -7.23
CA LYS A 192 0.58 16.61 -7.30
C LYS A 192 1.24 16.85 -5.94
N LYS A 193 0.42 16.90 -4.87
CA LYS A 193 0.93 17.03 -3.50
C LYS A 193 1.79 15.82 -3.12
N ALA A 194 1.35 14.60 -3.41
CA ALA A 194 2.11 13.38 -3.16
C ALA A 194 3.47 13.42 -3.85
N ILE A 195 3.47 13.76 -5.14
CA ILE A 195 4.67 13.88 -5.97
C ILE A 195 5.61 14.94 -5.36
N SER A 196 5.11 16.11 -4.98
CA SER A 196 5.95 17.16 -4.37
C SER A 196 6.61 16.76 -3.05
N ILE A 197 5.99 15.85 -2.28
CA ILE A 197 6.55 15.33 -1.02
C ILE A 197 7.68 14.33 -1.30
N VAL A 198 7.55 13.55 -2.38
CA VAL A 198 8.47 12.45 -2.68
C VAL A 198 9.55 12.80 -3.70
N CYS A 199 9.42 13.90 -4.44
CA CYS A 199 10.53 14.47 -5.24
C CYS A 199 11.65 14.96 -4.30
#